data_AF-A0A137PA09-F1
#
_entry.id   AF-A0A137PA09-F1
#
_cell.length_a   1.000
_cell.length_b   1.000
_cell.length_c   1.000
_cell.angle_alpha   90.00
_cell.angle_beta   90.00
_cell.angle_gamma   90.00
#
_symmetry.space_group_name_H-M   'P 1'
#
loop_
_entity.id
_entity.type
_entity.pdbx_description
1 polymer ?
#
loop_
_entity_poly.entity_id
_entity_poly.type
_entity_poly.pdbx_seq_one_letter_code
_entity_poly.pdbx_strand_id
1 'polypeptide(L)'
;MYLINFSLLVASLIQGQVIPGQYIVSFNNHARSSFESNVEAVEAQFVGRSLENQVLHKFDSVLNGISAKLDKSTLERVKALPNVEYVEEDGIVYAEATQENAPWGLARISQREKLGSAPYTYNYDENAGKGVNIYVLDTGINVDHEDFEGRLTWGITTASDSEDDNDFKGHGTHCAGSAAGTKYGVAKKANVIAVKVLGDDGTGSKSDSIAGINWVVKNKSGVKGNVITMSIGGSVSEAQNKAVDDAVDE
;
A
#
# COMPACT_ATOMS: atom_id res chain seq x y z
N MET A 1 -39.80 -5.94 -1.79
CA MET A 1 -39.02 -6.78 -0.87
C MET A 1 -37.97 -7.50 -1.71
N TYR A 2 -36.81 -6.88 -1.88
CA TYR A 2 -35.70 -7.44 -2.65
C TYR A 2 -34.50 -7.56 -1.72
N LEU A 3 -34.03 -8.80 -1.55
CA LEU A 3 -32.92 -9.18 -0.71
C LEU A 3 -31.62 -8.70 -1.37
N ILE A 4 -30.93 -7.76 -0.71
CA ILE A 4 -29.55 -7.41 -1.02
C ILE A 4 -28.69 -8.50 -0.39
N ASN A 5 -28.09 -9.36 -1.22
CA ASN A 5 -27.02 -10.25 -0.79
C ASN A 5 -25.79 -9.38 -0.50
N PHE A 6 -25.51 -9.14 0.79
CA PHE A 6 -24.21 -8.67 1.23
C PHE A 6 -23.23 -9.84 1.10
N SER A 7 -22.45 -9.85 0.02
CA SER A 7 -21.23 -10.64 -0.01
C SER A 7 -20.23 -9.93 0.90
N LEU A 8 -20.06 -10.44 2.11
CA LEU A 8 -19.05 -9.99 3.05
C LEU A 8 -17.69 -10.44 2.50
N LEU A 9 -17.06 -9.61 1.66
CA LEU A 9 -15.64 -9.80 1.36
C LEU A 9 -14.88 -9.41 2.62
N VAL A 10 -14.53 -10.41 3.43
CA VAL A 10 -13.53 -10.24 4.49
C VAL A 10 -12.24 -9.94 3.76
N ALA A 11 -11.96 -8.65 3.57
CA ALA A 11 -10.64 -8.20 3.15
C ALA A 11 -9.68 -8.68 4.23
N SER A 12 -8.82 -9.61 3.83
CA SER A 12 -7.73 -10.14 4.62
C SER A 12 -7.06 -8.99 5.38
N LEU A 13 -6.87 -9.19 6.68
CA LEU A 13 -5.97 -8.41 7.51
C LEU A 13 -4.72 -8.11 6.69
N ILE A 14 -4.20 -6.87 6.75
CA ILE A 14 -2.93 -6.47 6.11
C ILE A 14 -1.91 -7.59 6.35
N GLN A 15 -1.76 -8.46 5.37
CA GLN A 15 -0.76 -9.51 5.40
C GLN A 15 0.47 -8.74 4.98
N GLY A 16 1.34 -8.47 5.94
CA GLY A 16 2.62 -7.78 5.68
C GLY A 16 3.28 -8.42 4.47
N GLN A 17 4.01 -7.63 3.69
CA GLN A 17 4.69 -8.14 2.50
C GLN A 17 5.52 -9.37 2.89
N VAL A 18 5.14 -10.53 2.36
CA VAL A 18 5.82 -11.80 2.61
C VAL A 18 7.14 -11.85 1.85
N ILE A 19 8.11 -12.60 2.37
CA ILE A 19 9.37 -12.91 1.71
C ILE A 19 9.19 -14.24 0.97
N PRO A 20 9.04 -14.24 -0.37
CA PRO A 20 8.72 -15.46 -1.09
C PRO A 20 9.77 -16.55 -0.87
N GLY A 21 9.32 -17.75 -0.50
CA GLY A 21 10.17 -18.90 -0.25
C GLY A 21 10.87 -18.90 1.12
N GLN A 22 10.58 -17.95 2.01
CA GLN A 22 11.06 -17.92 3.39
C GLN A 22 9.90 -18.16 4.36
N TYR A 23 10.15 -18.98 5.37
CA TYR A 23 9.12 -19.45 6.31
C TYR A 23 9.62 -19.46 7.74
N ILE A 24 8.71 -19.22 8.68
CA ILE A 24 8.88 -19.50 10.11
C ILE A 24 8.24 -20.86 10.39
N VAL A 25 9.00 -21.79 10.96
CA VAL A 25 8.55 -23.15 11.33
C VAL A 25 8.56 -23.25 12.85
N SER A 26 7.40 -23.47 13.46
CA SER A 26 7.27 -23.73 14.91
C SER A 26 7.20 -25.22 15.19
N PHE A 27 7.85 -25.67 16.26
CA PHE A 27 7.84 -27.07 16.69
C PHE A 27 6.91 -27.29 17.88
N ASN A 28 6.16 -28.39 17.86
CA ASN A 28 5.15 -28.71 18.87
C ASN A 28 5.72 -29.17 20.22
N ASN A 29 6.99 -29.58 20.27
CA ASN A 29 7.67 -29.95 21.51
C ASN A 29 8.59 -28.82 21.99
N HIS A 30 8.10 -28.03 22.94
CA HIS A 30 8.83 -26.87 23.49
C HIS A 30 9.95 -27.24 24.50
N ALA A 31 10.26 -28.52 24.70
CA ALA A 31 11.40 -28.91 25.51
C ALA A 31 12.71 -28.53 24.81
N ARG A 32 13.52 -27.68 25.45
CA ARG A 32 14.84 -27.26 24.92
C ARG A 32 15.74 -28.41 24.52
N SER A 33 15.68 -29.54 25.23
CA SER A 33 16.46 -30.74 24.93
C SER A 33 16.09 -31.40 23.59
N SER A 34 14.91 -31.10 23.04
CA SER A 34 14.45 -31.62 21.74
C SER A 34 14.71 -30.68 20.57
N PHE A 35 15.21 -29.46 20.84
CA PHE A 35 15.32 -28.41 19.83
C PHE A 35 16.23 -28.83 18.66
N GLU A 36 17.46 -29.28 18.95
CA GLU A 36 18.38 -29.68 17.88
C GLU A 36 17.85 -30.87 17.07
N SER A 37 17.23 -31.86 17.72
CA SER A 37 16.59 -32.97 17.00
C SER A 37 15.42 -32.52 16.12
N ASN A 38 14.71 -31.45 16.50
CA ASN A 38 13.63 -30.91 15.68
C ASN A 38 14.18 -30.18 14.44
N VAL A 39 15.27 -29.42 14.61
CA VAL A 39 15.97 -28.77 13.49
C VAL A 39 16.51 -29.83 12.53
N GLU A 40 17.19 -30.86 13.05
CA GLU A 40 17.75 -31.96 12.23
C GLU A 40 16.66 -32.67 11.42
N ALA A 41 15.46 -32.85 11.98
CA ALA A 41 14.33 -33.44 11.27
C ALA A 41 13.87 -32.59 10.06
N VAL A 42 13.96 -31.26 10.17
CA VAL A 42 13.68 -30.33 9.06
C VAL A 42 14.81 -30.36 8.03
N GLU A 43 16.07 -30.27 8.46
CA GLU A 43 17.23 -30.32 7.56
C GLU A 43 17.31 -31.64 6.79
N ALA A 44 16.88 -32.75 7.40
CA ALA A 44 16.75 -34.04 6.72
C ALA A 44 15.76 -34.01 5.54
N GLN A 45 14.86 -33.03 5.48
CA GLN A 45 13.95 -32.84 4.33
C GLN A 45 14.61 -32.09 3.17
N PHE A 46 15.82 -31.57 3.33
CA PHE A 46 16.55 -30.83 2.28
C PHE A 46 17.16 -31.82 1.28
N VAL A 47 16.28 -32.49 0.54
CA VAL A 47 16.63 -33.53 -0.44
C VAL A 47 16.90 -32.89 -1.80
N GLY A 48 17.97 -33.34 -2.46
CA GLY A 48 18.40 -32.80 -3.75
C GLY A 48 19.42 -31.67 -3.60
N ARG A 49 20.11 -31.32 -4.70
CA ARG A 49 21.15 -30.27 -4.71
C ARG A 49 20.58 -28.85 -4.76
N SER A 50 19.37 -28.63 -4.23
CA SER A 50 18.81 -27.28 -4.16
C SER A 50 19.63 -26.49 -3.15
N LEU A 51 20.46 -25.57 -3.65
CA LEU A 51 21.22 -24.63 -2.82
C LEU A 51 20.31 -23.57 -2.18
N GLU A 52 18.99 -23.61 -2.46
CA GLU A 52 18.01 -22.64 -1.98
C GLU A 52 17.47 -22.98 -0.59
N ASN A 53 17.49 -24.27 -0.19
CA ASN A 53 17.00 -24.67 1.13
C ASN A 53 18.07 -24.40 2.19
N GLN A 54 17.72 -23.58 3.19
CA GLN A 54 18.66 -23.17 4.21
C GLN A 54 17.94 -22.79 5.50
N VAL A 55 18.40 -23.29 6.64
CA VAL A 55 18.03 -22.73 7.96
C VAL A 55 18.74 -21.39 8.13
N LEU A 56 17.97 -20.33 8.35
CA LEU A 56 18.47 -18.97 8.50
C LEU A 56 18.73 -18.62 9.97
N HIS A 57 17.72 -18.81 10.81
CA HIS A 57 17.81 -18.55 12.25
C HIS A 57 17.19 -19.68 13.06
N LYS A 58 17.78 -19.93 14.23
CA LYS A 58 17.30 -20.85 15.25
C LYS A 58 16.70 -20.05 16.41
N PHE A 59 15.49 -20.41 16.82
CA PHE A 59 14.81 -19.82 17.97
C PHE A 59 14.64 -20.90 19.04
N ASP A 60 15.38 -20.80 20.15
CA ASP A 60 15.41 -21.79 21.24
C ASP A 60 14.96 -21.24 22.60
N SER A 61 14.64 -19.94 22.62
CA SER A 61 14.47 -19.16 23.86
C SER A 61 13.11 -18.46 23.96
N VAL A 62 12.61 -17.86 22.89
CA VAL A 62 11.37 -17.05 22.86
C VAL A 62 10.29 -17.64 21.96
N LEU A 63 10.72 -18.40 20.97
CA LEU A 63 9.94 -19.27 20.11
C LEU A 63 10.75 -20.57 20.05
N ASN A 64 10.09 -21.72 19.92
CA ASN A 64 10.76 -23.00 19.72
C ASN A 64 10.59 -23.40 18.24
N GLY A 65 11.51 -22.93 17.41
CA GLY A 65 11.33 -22.99 15.96
C GLY A 65 12.55 -22.48 15.18
N ILE A 66 12.38 -22.35 13.88
CA ILE A 66 13.40 -21.81 12.98
C ILE A 66 12.78 -20.86 11.95
N SER A 67 13.61 -20.04 11.33
CA SER A 67 13.32 -19.48 10.00
C SER A 67 14.14 -20.21 8.95
N ALA A 68 13.55 -20.49 7.79
CA ALA A 68 14.22 -21.21 6.72
C ALA A 68 13.76 -20.75 5.34
N LYS A 69 14.68 -20.77 4.38
CA LYS A 69 14.32 -20.79 2.96
C LYS A 69 13.93 -22.21 2.58
N LEU A 70 12.75 -22.38 1.98
CA LEU A 70 12.21 -23.66 1.55
C LEU A 70 11.64 -23.54 0.14
N ASP A 71 12.12 -24.39 -0.77
CA ASP A 71 11.44 -24.59 -2.05
C ASP A 71 10.07 -25.24 -1.85
N LYS A 72 9.19 -25.15 -2.86
CA LYS A 72 7.81 -25.67 -2.78
C LYS A 72 7.75 -27.14 -2.37
N SER A 73 8.65 -27.99 -2.86
CA SER A 73 8.62 -29.42 -2.56
C SER A 73 9.05 -29.70 -1.12
N THR A 74 10.03 -28.93 -0.63
CA THR A 74 10.59 -29.04 0.71
C THR A 74 9.61 -28.50 1.75
N LEU A 75 8.95 -27.38 1.45
CA LEU A 75 7.88 -26.82 2.28
C LEU A 75 6.80 -27.87 2.59
N GLU A 76 6.33 -28.59 1.58
CA GLU A 76 5.28 -29.60 1.77
C GLU A 76 5.77 -30.79 2.61
N ARG A 77 7.04 -31.19 2.49
CA ARG A 77 7.64 -32.21 3.37
C ARG A 77 7.76 -31.71 4.81
N VAL A 78 8.17 -30.45 5.02
CA VAL A 78 8.31 -29.84 6.34
C VAL A 78 6.96 -29.69 7.03
N LYS A 79 5.91 -29.25 6.32
CA LYS A 79 4.53 -29.17 6.87
C LYS A 79 3.99 -30.53 7.32
N ALA A 80 4.46 -31.63 6.72
CA ALA A 80 4.02 -32.98 7.04
C ALA A 80 4.79 -33.61 8.22
N LEU A 81 5.81 -32.94 8.77
CA LEU A 81 6.59 -33.48 9.87
C LEU A 81 5.78 -33.54 11.18
N PRO A 82 5.84 -34.65 11.92
CA PRO A 82 5.05 -34.82 13.15
C PRO A 82 5.51 -33.91 14.29
N ASN A 83 6.71 -33.34 14.21
CA ASN A 83 7.26 -32.40 15.19
C ASN A 83 7.05 -30.93 14.82
N VAL A 84 6.42 -30.63 13.68
CA VAL A 84 6.04 -29.27 13.26
C VAL A 84 4.62 -28.98 13.72
N GLU A 85 4.45 -27.82 14.38
CA GLU A 85 3.15 -27.33 14.85
C GLU A 85 2.47 -26.49 13.77
N TYR A 86 3.21 -25.52 13.21
CA TYR A 86 2.75 -24.70 12.11
C TYR A 86 3.94 -24.19 11.27
N VAL A 87 3.61 -23.79 10.05
CA VAL A 87 4.53 -23.09 9.14
C VAL A 87 3.83 -21.83 8.64
N GLU A 88 4.48 -20.69 8.81
CA GLU A 88 4.01 -19.37 8.37
C GLU A 88 5.00 -18.80 7.34
N GLU A 89 4.51 -18.06 6.35
CA GLU A 89 5.38 -17.28 5.47
C GLU A 89 6.04 -16.15 6.26
N ASP A 90 7.35 -16.00 6.14
CA ASP A 90 8.07 -14.93 6.83
C ASP A 90 7.76 -13.58 6.18
N GLY A 91 7.76 -12.52 6.98
CA GLY A 91 7.31 -11.19 6.60
C GLY A 91 8.41 -10.14 6.70
N ILE A 92 8.28 -9.07 5.91
CA ILE A 92 9.13 -7.88 6.05
C ILE A 92 8.63 -7.04 7.22
N VAL A 93 9.53 -6.67 8.12
CA VAL A 93 9.31 -5.62 9.13
C VAL A 93 9.97 -4.32 8.68
N TYR A 94 9.34 -3.19 8.98
CA TYR A 94 9.78 -1.88 8.53
C TYR A 94 10.19 -1.01 9.72
N ALA A 95 11.18 -0.14 9.51
CA ALA A 95 11.45 0.95 10.43
C ALA A 95 10.37 2.03 10.25
N GLU A 96 9.69 2.38 11.34
CA GLU A 96 8.72 3.47 11.34
C GLU A 96 9.43 4.82 11.55
N ALA A 97 9.00 5.82 10.79
CA ALA A 97 9.29 7.22 11.02
C ALA A 97 8.15 7.86 11.82
N THR A 98 8.48 8.97 12.49
CA THR A 98 7.53 9.65 13.38
C THR A 98 7.48 11.15 13.07
N GLN A 99 6.27 11.70 13.02
CA GLN A 99 6.02 13.15 13.05
C GLN A 99 5.36 13.51 14.38
N GLU A 100 6.06 14.34 15.16
CA GLU A 100 5.51 14.93 16.38
C GLU A 100 4.58 16.11 16.07
N ASN A 101 3.66 16.41 16.99
CA ASN A 101 2.66 17.46 16.85
C ASN A 101 1.83 17.31 15.56
N ALA A 102 1.53 16.07 15.18
CA ALA A 102 0.77 15.76 13.98
C ALA A 102 -0.70 16.22 14.11
N PRO A 103 -1.38 16.53 13.00
CA PRO A 103 -2.82 16.65 12.97
C PRO A 103 -3.50 15.36 13.47
N TRP A 104 -4.61 15.51 14.17
CA TRP A 104 -5.34 14.37 14.75
C TRP A 104 -5.71 13.31 13.70
N GLY A 105 -5.98 13.71 12.45
CA GLY A 105 -6.32 12.81 11.35
C GLY A 105 -5.18 11.86 10.99
N LEU A 106 -3.94 12.38 10.90
CA LEU A 106 -2.75 11.55 10.64
C LEU A 106 -2.50 10.57 11.78
N ALA A 107 -2.54 11.06 13.02
CA ALA A 107 -2.40 10.21 14.19
C ALA A 107 -3.52 9.14 14.26
N ARG A 108 -4.73 9.47 13.83
CA ARG A 108 -5.84 8.50 13.83
C ARG A 108 -5.55 7.34 12.89
N ILE A 109 -5.05 7.60 11.69
CA ILE A 109 -4.84 6.55 10.69
C ILE A 109 -3.57 5.72 10.95
N SER A 110 -2.63 6.19 11.78
CA SER A 110 -1.39 5.45 12.09
C SER A 110 -1.51 4.43 13.22
N GLN A 111 -2.67 4.30 13.87
CA GLN A 111 -2.81 3.36 14.99
C GLN A 111 -4.19 2.72 15.05
N ARG A 112 -4.26 1.48 15.55
CA ARG A 112 -5.54 0.80 15.81
C ARG A 112 -6.19 1.28 17.09
N GLU A 113 -5.37 1.49 18.13
CA GLU A 113 -5.82 1.94 19.43
C GLU A 113 -6.50 3.31 19.38
N LYS A 114 -7.43 3.52 20.30
CA LYS A 114 -8.14 4.79 20.44
C LYS A 114 -7.13 5.92 20.66
N LEU A 115 -7.32 7.05 19.97
CA LEU A 115 -6.52 8.25 20.18
C LEU A 115 -6.67 8.77 21.62
N GLY A 116 -5.54 9.11 22.23
CA GLY A 116 -5.46 9.82 23.50
C GLY A 116 -5.70 11.33 23.34
N SER A 117 -5.23 12.11 24.31
CA SER A 117 -5.21 13.58 24.23
C SER A 117 -3.97 14.05 23.45
N ALA A 118 -4.08 15.22 22.83
CA ALA A 118 -2.94 15.90 22.20
C ALA A 118 -1.80 16.20 23.21
N PRO A 119 -0.54 16.36 22.77
CA PRO A 119 -0.06 16.37 21.38
C PRO A 119 -0.14 14.98 20.74
N TYR A 120 -0.35 14.96 19.42
CA TYR A 120 -0.46 13.72 18.66
C TYR A 120 0.82 13.39 17.91
N THR A 121 1.02 12.10 17.70
CA THR A 121 2.16 11.54 17.01
C THR A 121 1.67 10.74 15.82
N TYR A 122 2.24 10.97 14.64
CA TYR A 122 1.96 10.20 13.43
C TYR A 122 3.13 9.26 13.14
N ASN A 123 2.90 7.96 13.27
CA ASN A 123 3.86 6.92 12.91
C ASN A 123 3.56 6.42 11.49
N TYR A 124 4.57 6.34 10.65
CA TYR A 124 4.41 5.95 9.26
C TYR A 124 5.65 5.23 8.76
N ASP A 125 5.50 4.41 7.72
CA ASP A 125 6.63 3.74 7.09
C ASP A 125 7.64 4.77 6.56
N GLU A 126 8.94 4.59 6.84
CA GLU A 126 9.97 5.54 6.42
C GLU A 126 10.03 5.73 4.89
N ASN A 127 9.64 4.72 4.10
CA ASN A 127 9.52 4.83 2.65
C ASN A 127 8.43 5.83 2.24
N ALA A 128 7.38 6.00 3.04
CA ALA A 128 6.33 7.02 2.91
C ALA A 128 5.78 7.23 1.48
N GLY A 129 5.64 6.15 0.70
CA GLY A 129 5.15 6.19 -0.68
C GLY A 129 6.20 6.57 -1.74
N LYS A 130 7.50 6.58 -1.41
CA LYS A 130 8.57 6.87 -2.38
C LYS A 130 8.49 5.96 -3.60
N GLY A 131 8.55 6.58 -4.77
CA GLY A 131 8.45 5.90 -6.08
C GLY A 131 7.03 5.62 -6.56
N VAL A 132 6.02 5.82 -5.72
CA VAL A 132 4.60 5.75 -6.10
C VAL A 132 4.16 7.09 -6.69
N ASN A 133 3.38 7.03 -7.77
CA ASN A 133 2.76 8.18 -8.39
C ASN A 133 1.28 8.27 -8.00
N ILE A 134 0.87 9.44 -7.50
CA ILE A 134 -0.52 9.78 -7.20
C ILE A 134 -1.02 10.77 -8.26
N TYR A 135 -1.94 10.33 -9.10
CA TYR A 135 -2.60 11.17 -10.10
C TYR A 135 -3.84 11.80 -9.46
N VAL A 136 -3.85 13.13 -9.33
CA VAL A 136 -4.95 13.89 -8.72
C VAL A 136 -5.83 14.43 -9.83
N LEU A 137 -6.99 13.82 -10.01
CA LEU A 137 -8.01 14.23 -10.98
C LEU A 137 -8.93 15.25 -10.32
N ASP A 138 -8.68 16.54 -10.54
CA ASP A 138 -9.32 17.63 -9.80
C ASP A 138 -9.27 18.97 -10.59
N THR A 139 -9.26 20.12 -9.91
CA THR A 139 -9.18 21.49 -10.48
C THR A 139 -7.81 21.91 -10.99
N GLY A 140 -6.84 21.00 -10.98
CA GLY A 140 -5.41 21.28 -11.18
C GLY A 140 -4.63 21.20 -9.87
N ILE A 141 -3.32 21.47 -9.91
CA ILE A 141 -2.48 21.63 -8.72
C ILE A 141 -1.54 22.82 -8.92
N ASN A 142 -1.30 23.63 -7.89
CA ASN A 142 -0.14 24.53 -7.87
C ASN A 142 1.15 23.70 -7.76
N VAL A 143 1.76 23.37 -8.90
CA VAL A 143 2.95 22.51 -8.97
C VAL A 143 4.19 23.12 -8.32
N ASP A 144 4.20 24.43 -8.08
CA ASP A 144 5.30 25.15 -7.43
C ASP A 144 5.13 25.22 -5.89
N HIS A 145 4.14 24.53 -5.32
CA HIS A 145 3.87 24.59 -3.89
C HIS A 145 5.01 23.97 -3.05
N GLU A 146 5.62 24.78 -2.18
CA GLU A 146 6.84 24.43 -1.43
C GLU A 146 6.72 23.20 -0.52
N ASP A 147 5.54 22.93 0.06
CA ASP A 147 5.28 21.77 0.94
C ASP A 147 5.53 20.41 0.28
N PHE A 148 5.72 20.36 -1.04
CA PHE A 148 5.98 19.12 -1.78
C PHE A 148 7.44 18.95 -2.19
N GLU A 149 8.29 19.94 -1.95
CA GLU A 149 9.74 19.85 -2.20
C GLU A 149 10.08 19.40 -3.64
N GLY A 150 9.30 19.87 -4.63
CA GLY A 150 9.51 19.56 -6.05
C GLY A 150 8.92 18.22 -6.53
N ARG A 151 8.10 17.53 -5.71
CA ARG A 151 7.46 16.25 -6.07
C ARG A 151 6.17 16.39 -6.89
N LEU A 152 5.74 17.62 -7.19
CA LEU A 152 4.57 17.88 -8.03
C LEU A 152 4.99 18.02 -9.49
N THR A 153 4.22 17.44 -10.40
CA THR A 153 4.38 17.63 -11.85
C THR A 153 3.03 17.81 -12.53
N TRP A 154 3.02 18.52 -13.66
CA TRP A 154 1.82 18.65 -14.48
C TRP A 154 1.68 17.46 -15.44
N GLY A 155 0.47 16.89 -15.52
CA GLY A 155 0.15 15.81 -16.44
C GLY A 155 -0.62 16.29 -17.65
N ILE A 156 -1.91 16.61 -17.45
CA ILE A 156 -2.81 17.04 -18.53
C ILE A 156 -3.96 17.90 -18.00
N THR A 157 -4.44 18.81 -18.85
CA THR A 157 -5.75 19.48 -18.74
C THR A 157 -6.72 18.88 -19.74
N THR A 158 -7.81 18.32 -19.25
CA THR A 158 -8.94 17.87 -20.08
C THR A 158 -10.20 18.72 -19.87
N ALA A 159 -10.22 19.55 -18.82
CA ALA A 159 -11.30 20.49 -18.58
C ALA A 159 -11.45 21.48 -19.75
N SER A 160 -12.68 21.65 -20.23
CA SER A 160 -13.00 22.51 -21.38
C SER A 160 -12.84 24.00 -21.07
N ASP A 161 -13.17 24.40 -19.84
CA ASP A 161 -13.14 25.79 -19.36
C ASP A 161 -11.92 26.03 -18.46
N SER A 162 -10.73 26.03 -19.06
CA SER A 162 -9.45 26.26 -18.39
C SER A 162 -8.62 27.28 -19.15
N GLU A 163 -8.14 28.31 -18.45
CA GLU A 163 -7.30 29.35 -19.05
C GLU A 163 -5.82 28.94 -19.13
N ASP A 164 -5.34 28.12 -18.18
CA ASP A 164 -3.95 27.66 -18.11
C ASP A 164 -3.80 26.36 -17.30
N ASP A 165 -2.60 25.78 -17.33
CA ASP A 165 -2.16 24.63 -16.54
C ASP A 165 -1.86 25.05 -15.08
N ASN A 166 -2.89 25.46 -14.35
CA ASN A 166 -2.79 25.87 -12.95
C ASN A 166 -4.06 25.49 -12.15
N ASP A 167 -3.97 25.57 -10.82
CA ASP A 167 -5.11 25.40 -9.92
C ASP A 167 -5.72 26.73 -9.48
N PHE A 168 -6.64 27.25 -10.30
CA PHE A 168 -7.34 28.50 -10.01
C PHE A 168 -8.45 28.35 -8.94
N LYS A 169 -8.73 27.13 -8.47
CA LYS A 169 -9.70 26.88 -7.38
C LYS A 169 -9.08 26.50 -6.05
N GLY A 170 -7.89 25.92 -6.06
CA GLY A 170 -7.18 25.46 -4.87
C GLY A 170 -7.66 24.10 -4.33
N HIS A 171 -8.71 23.50 -4.89
CA HIS A 171 -9.26 22.24 -4.38
C HIS A 171 -8.30 21.08 -4.65
N GLY A 172 -7.80 20.95 -5.87
CA GLY A 172 -6.82 19.91 -6.22
C GLY A 172 -5.50 20.05 -5.45
N THR A 173 -5.01 21.27 -5.23
CA THR A 173 -3.83 21.52 -4.37
C THR A 173 -4.07 21.08 -2.92
N HIS A 174 -5.25 21.37 -2.36
CA HIS A 174 -5.62 20.91 -1.02
C HIS A 174 -5.70 19.38 -0.91
N CYS A 175 -6.30 18.72 -1.91
CA CYS A 175 -6.38 17.26 -1.99
C CYS A 175 -4.98 16.64 -2.13
N ALA A 176 -4.12 17.20 -2.98
CA ALA A 176 -2.72 16.80 -3.10
C ALA A 176 -1.99 16.93 -1.76
N GLY A 177 -2.24 18.01 -1.01
CA GLY A 177 -1.60 18.28 0.28
C GLY A 177 -1.97 17.23 1.33
N SER A 178 -3.25 16.83 1.34
CA SER A 178 -3.75 15.75 2.20
C SER A 178 -3.18 14.38 1.81
N ALA A 179 -2.95 14.14 0.53
CA ALA A 179 -2.38 12.89 0.05
C ALA A 179 -0.87 12.78 0.33
N ALA A 180 -0.09 13.81 0.00
CA ALA A 180 1.37 13.70 -0.11
C ALA A 180 2.17 14.95 0.29
N GLY A 181 1.55 15.99 0.86
CA GLY A 181 2.29 17.14 1.41
C GLY A 181 3.20 16.72 2.57
N THR A 182 4.36 17.38 2.75
CA THR A 182 5.28 17.00 3.84
C THR A 182 4.67 17.25 5.21
N LYS A 183 3.85 18.30 5.37
CA LYS A 183 3.25 18.66 6.66
C LYS A 183 1.96 17.90 6.99
N TYR A 184 1.03 17.83 6.04
CA TYR A 184 -0.32 17.29 6.25
C TYR A 184 -0.59 15.98 5.51
N GLY A 185 0.31 15.56 4.62
CA GLY A 185 0.15 14.39 3.79
C GLY A 185 0.42 13.08 4.51
N VAL A 186 -0.25 12.04 4.03
CA VAL A 186 -0.06 10.64 4.44
C VAL A 186 1.20 10.06 3.77
N ALA A 187 1.25 10.09 2.43
CA ALA A 187 2.35 9.55 1.62
C ALA A 187 3.40 10.62 1.33
N LYS A 188 4.13 11.04 2.37
CA LYS A 188 5.02 12.22 2.36
C LYS A 188 6.15 12.18 1.32
N LYS A 189 6.47 11.03 0.73
CA LYS A 189 7.53 10.87 -0.28
C LYS A 189 6.99 10.43 -1.65
N ALA A 190 5.68 10.34 -1.83
CA ALA A 190 5.07 10.04 -3.14
C ALA A 190 5.23 11.20 -4.11
N ASN A 191 5.28 10.90 -5.42
CA ASN A 191 5.17 11.93 -6.45
C ASN A 191 3.69 12.20 -6.71
N VAL A 192 3.35 13.43 -7.08
CA VAL A 192 1.97 13.80 -7.41
C VAL A 192 1.92 14.41 -8.81
N ILE A 193 0.95 13.96 -9.60
CA ILE A 193 0.75 14.39 -10.97
C ILE A 193 -0.62 15.05 -11.09
N ALA A 194 -0.64 16.30 -11.55
CA ALA A 194 -1.88 17.04 -11.76
C ALA A 194 -2.60 16.54 -13.02
N VAL A 195 -3.88 16.17 -12.87
CA VAL A 195 -4.80 15.86 -13.98
C VAL A 195 -6.01 16.77 -13.82
N LYS A 196 -6.02 17.88 -14.55
CA LYS A 196 -7.07 18.88 -14.43
C LYS A 196 -8.30 18.47 -15.24
N VAL A 197 -9.32 17.99 -14.54
CA VAL A 197 -10.60 17.55 -15.12
C VAL A 197 -11.77 18.46 -14.75
N LEU A 198 -11.54 19.40 -13.82
CA LEU A 198 -12.43 20.50 -13.49
C LEU A 198 -11.79 21.82 -13.91
N GLY A 199 -12.55 22.68 -14.56
CA GLY A 199 -12.12 23.99 -15.04
C GLY A 199 -11.93 25.00 -13.91
N ASP A 200 -11.69 26.25 -14.30
CA ASP A 200 -11.33 27.33 -13.37
C ASP A 200 -12.49 27.78 -12.50
N ASP A 201 -13.72 27.33 -12.80
CA ASP A 201 -14.92 27.49 -12.00
C ASP A 201 -15.21 26.30 -11.06
N GLY A 202 -14.38 25.24 -11.12
CA GLY A 202 -14.51 24.03 -10.31
C GLY A 202 -15.51 23.02 -10.87
N THR A 203 -15.98 23.21 -12.10
CA THR A 203 -16.90 22.30 -12.77
C THR A 203 -16.23 21.60 -13.94
N GLY A 204 -16.76 20.45 -14.32
CA GLY A 204 -16.23 19.68 -15.44
C GLY A 204 -17.24 18.64 -15.89
N SER A 205 -17.11 18.21 -17.14
CA SER A 205 -17.99 17.19 -17.69
C SER A 205 -17.55 15.78 -17.28
N LYS A 206 -18.48 14.82 -17.35
CA LYS A 206 -18.14 13.40 -17.20
C LYS A 206 -17.12 12.95 -18.26
N SER A 207 -17.21 13.51 -19.47
CA SER A 207 -16.23 13.26 -20.55
C SER A 207 -14.84 13.77 -20.20
N ASP A 208 -14.70 14.93 -19.55
CA ASP A 208 -13.39 15.46 -19.14
C ASP A 208 -12.74 14.56 -18.10
N SER A 209 -13.54 14.06 -17.16
CA SER A 209 -13.10 13.08 -16.15
C SER A 209 -12.65 11.76 -16.81
N ILE A 210 -13.44 11.22 -17.73
CA ILE A 210 -13.10 9.98 -18.46
C ILE A 210 -11.83 10.18 -19.30
N ALA A 211 -11.69 11.33 -19.96
CA ALA A 211 -10.49 11.66 -20.73
C ALA A 211 -9.25 11.72 -19.83
N GLY A 212 -9.37 12.27 -18.61
CA GLY A 212 -8.32 12.28 -17.60
C GLY A 212 -7.91 10.88 -17.16
N ILE A 213 -8.89 10.02 -16.82
CA ILE A 213 -8.65 8.60 -16.46
C ILE A 213 -7.91 7.88 -17.60
N ASN A 214 -8.39 8.02 -18.83
CA ASN A 214 -7.80 7.41 -20.01
C ASN A 214 -6.35 7.88 -20.23
N TRP A 215 -6.07 9.17 -20.03
CA TRP A 215 -4.71 9.68 -20.11
C TRP A 215 -3.80 9.06 -19.04
N VAL A 216 -4.28 8.92 -17.80
CA VAL A 216 -3.49 8.28 -16.73
C VAL A 216 -3.17 6.84 -17.09
N VAL A 217 -4.15 6.03 -17.48
CA VAL A 217 -3.90 4.62 -17.83
C VAL A 217 -2.87 4.49 -18.96
N LYS A 218 -2.92 5.37 -19.96
CA LYS A 218 -1.98 5.38 -21.09
C LYS A 218 -0.58 5.87 -20.74
N ASN A 219 -0.45 6.80 -19.79
CA ASN A 219 0.82 7.46 -19.47
C ASN A 219 1.37 7.07 -18.10
N LYS A 220 0.71 6.15 -17.38
CA LYS A 220 1.15 5.73 -16.06
C LYS A 220 2.58 5.21 -16.13
N SER A 221 3.42 5.78 -15.28
CA SER A 221 4.80 5.36 -15.08
C SER A 221 5.04 5.08 -13.60
N GLY A 222 6.22 4.58 -13.24
CA GLY A 222 6.58 4.28 -11.85
C GLY A 222 6.41 2.81 -11.50
N VAL A 223 6.45 2.50 -10.19
CA VAL A 223 6.34 1.13 -9.68
C VAL A 223 4.88 0.67 -9.65
N LYS A 224 4.67 -0.64 -9.52
CA LYS A 224 3.33 -1.20 -9.27
C LYS A 224 2.73 -0.53 -8.01
N GLY A 225 1.47 -0.08 -8.10
CA GLY A 225 0.78 0.59 -7.00
C GLY A 225 0.52 2.09 -7.19
N ASN A 226 0.52 2.59 -8.43
CA ASN A 226 0.06 3.95 -8.73
C ASN A 226 -1.41 4.16 -8.31
N VAL A 227 -1.74 5.40 -7.94
CA VAL A 227 -3.05 5.74 -7.38
C VAL A 227 -3.69 6.84 -8.22
N ILE A 228 -4.96 6.66 -8.59
CA ILE A 228 -5.83 7.75 -9.06
C ILE A 228 -6.68 8.20 -7.86
N THR A 229 -6.65 9.48 -7.53
CA THR A 229 -7.58 10.09 -6.58
C THR A 229 -8.52 11.04 -7.29
N MET A 230 -9.80 10.95 -6.96
CA MET A 230 -10.90 11.69 -7.59
C MET A 230 -11.80 12.24 -6.49
N SER A 231 -11.43 13.39 -5.91
CA SER A 231 -12.23 14.08 -4.89
C SER A 231 -13.36 14.91 -5.50
N ILE A 232 -14.04 14.34 -6.49
CA ILE A 232 -15.05 15.00 -7.31
C ILE A 232 -16.39 14.25 -7.22
N GLY A 233 -17.50 14.98 -7.37
CA GLY A 233 -18.85 14.43 -7.24
C GLY A 233 -19.76 14.79 -8.41
N GLY A 234 -20.83 14.02 -8.60
CA GLY A 234 -21.86 14.29 -9.60
C GLY A 234 -22.91 13.19 -9.68
N SER A 235 -23.83 13.29 -10.62
CA SER A 235 -24.80 12.23 -10.91
C SER A 235 -24.13 10.92 -11.35
N VAL A 236 -24.84 9.80 -11.20
CA VAL A 236 -24.41 8.48 -11.67
C VAL A 236 -24.16 8.51 -13.17
N SER A 237 -23.09 7.85 -13.62
CA SER A 237 -22.74 7.71 -15.03
C SER A 237 -22.17 6.32 -15.27
N GLU A 238 -22.85 5.51 -16.07
CA GLU A 238 -22.40 4.16 -16.45
C GLU A 238 -21.05 4.20 -17.18
N ALA A 239 -20.86 5.19 -18.06
CA ALA A 239 -19.62 5.36 -18.81
C ALA A 239 -18.43 5.68 -17.88
N GLN A 240 -18.63 6.55 -16.88
CA GLN A 240 -17.57 6.88 -15.92
C GLN A 240 -17.26 5.69 -15.00
N ASN A 241 -18.29 4.98 -14.53
CA ASN A 241 -18.11 3.78 -13.72
C ASN A 241 -17.30 2.72 -14.48
N LYS A 242 -17.68 2.44 -15.73
CA LYS A 242 -16.95 1.49 -16.58
C LYS A 242 -15.51 1.92 -16.81
N ALA A 243 -15.25 3.21 -17.03
CA ALA A 243 -13.88 3.71 -17.21
C ALA A 243 -13.01 3.51 -15.95
N VAL A 244 -13.60 3.62 -14.76
CA VAL A 244 -12.90 3.34 -13.49
C VAL A 244 -12.63 1.84 -13.35
N ASP A 245 -13.62 0.99 -13.62
CA ASP A 245 -13.46 -0.47 -13.56
C ASP A 245 -12.35 -0.93 -14.52
N ASP A 246 -12.40 -0.50 -15.77
CA ASP A 246 -11.39 -0.85 -16.78
C ASP A 246 -9.99 -0.32 -16.39
N ALA A 247 -9.90 0.85 -15.74
CA ALA A 247 -8.62 1.42 -15.31
C ALA A 247 -7.96 0.64 -14.15
N VAL A 248 -8.75 -0.06 -13.33
CA VAL A 248 -8.24 -0.89 -12.22
C VAL A 248 -7.65 -2.21 -12.73
N ASP A 249 -8.16 -2.73 -13.85
CA ASP A 249 -7.73 -4.00 -14.42
C ASP A 249 -6.44 -3.90 -15.27
N GLU A 250 -5.98 -2.70 -15.58
CA GLU A 250 -4.75 -2.40 -16.35
C GLU A 250 -3.52 -2.17 -15.45
#